data_AF-A0A1V5L5J3-F1
#
_entry.id   AF-A0A1V5L5J3-F1
#
_cell.length_a   1.000
_cell.length_b   1.000
_cell.length_c   1.000
_cell.angle_alpha   90.00
_cell.angle_beta   90.00
_cell.angle_gamma   90.00
#
_symmetry.space_group_name_H-M   'P 1'
#
loop_
_entity.id
_entity.type
_entity.pdbx_description
1 polymer ?
#
loop_
_entity_poly.entity_id
_entity_poly.type
_entity_poly.pdbx_seq_one_letter_code
_entity_poly.pdbx_strand_id
1 'polypeptide(L)'
;MIAYGLASALKRRLQKREERDVLMKALISYFSARGSTLTVAEAIAESLRQAGIAARCHATKERVFPEADEILFIGSPTYMFHLAPIVKNYLEALPSRRGGKAVTFSTFGEVCSGGLHAQAARILRRKGYAVVGAIKVPAEHSLMLTSANPLGKGRPSREDLECVRGFTRNLVAAMQNNTLRDIGSPWFAPAHARAIAMMMSVLPHLSVAEKASAPLLPIMKKMIGEASVVGCLS
;
A
#
# COMPACT_ATOMS: atom_id res chain seq x y z
N MET A 1 26.04 43.79 18.90
CA MET A 1 26.26 42.35 19.18
C MET A 1 25.01 41.48 19.05
N ILE A 2 23.81 41.95 19.42
CA ILE A 2 22.55 41.15 19.39
C ILE A 2 22.08 40.81 17.96
N ALA A 3 22.21 41.72 17.00
CA ALA A 3 21.77 41.52 15.60
C ALA A 3 22.54 40.39 14.87
N TYR A 4 23.84 40.24 15.15
CA TYR A 4 24.68 39.19 14.57
C TYR A 4 24.27 37.78 15.06
N GLY A 5 23.86 37.67 16.33
CA GLY A 5 23.37 36.43 16.92
C GLY A 5 22.05 35.97 16.29
N LEU A 6 21.13 36.90 16.03
CA LEU A 6 19.84 36.61 15.41
C LEU A 6 19.98 36.16 13.95
N ALA A 7 20.82 36.86 13.18
CA ALA A 7 21.09 36.52 11.77
C ALA A 7 21.75 35.14 11.63
N SER A 8 22.72 34.81 12.50
CA SER A 8 23.35 33.48 12.54
C SER A 8 22.36 32.37 12.92
N ALA A 9 21.45 32.62 13.87
CA ALA A 9 20.42 31.66 14.26
C ALA A 9 19.38 31.45 13.15
N LEU A 10 19.01 32.51 12.41
CA LEU A 10 18.14 32.45 11.25
C LEU A 10 18.79 31.69 10.08
N LYS A 11 20.06 31.96 9.79
CA LYS A 11 20.83 31.25 8.76
C LYS A 11 20.94 29.76 9.08
N ARG A 12 21.24 29.40 10.34
CA ARG A 12 21.24 28.00 10.79
C ARG A 12 19.86 27.35 10.75
N ARG A 13 18.78 28.11 10.98
CA ARG A 13 17.40 27.60 10.87
C ARG A 13 16.98 27.41 9.41
N LEU A 14 17.36 28.32 8.52
CA LEU A 14 17.13 28.23 7.07
C LEU A 14 17.95 27.09 6.48
N GLN A 15 19.23 26.99 6.85
CA GLN A 15 20.11 25.90 6.44
C GLN A 15 19.65 24.56 7.03
N LYS A 16 19.14 24.50 8.28
CA LYS A 16 18.42 23.31 8.80
C LYS A 16 17.08 23.05 8.13
N ARG A 17 16.48 24.03 7.44
CA ARG A 17 15.19 23.91 6.74
C ARG A 17 15.42 23.42 5.31
N GLU A 18 16.44 23.96 4.62
CA GLU A 18 16.98 23.48 3.34
C GLU A 18 17.65 22.11 3.50
N GLU A 19 18.38 21.89 4.60
CA GLU A 19 18.82 20.54 4.95
C GLU A 19 17.62 19.68 5.30
N ARG A 20 16.55 20.15 5.97
CA ARG A 20 15.32 19.35 6.22
C ARG A 20 14.45 19.12 4.99
N ASP A 21 14.69 19.83 3.90
CA ASP A 21 14.32 19.39 2.55
C ASP A 21 15.20 18.19 2.12
N VAL A 22 15.93 17.55 3.07
CA VAL A 22 16.60 16.24 2.95
C VAL A 22 15.67 15.37 2.15
N LEU A 23 16.15 14.91 1.00
CA LEU A 23 15.57 13.82 0.23
C LEU A 23 15.00 12.75 1.18
N MET A 24 13.68 12.72 1.32
CA MET A 24 13.02 11.65 2.04
C MET A 24 13.28 10.37 1.27
N LYS A 25 14.11 9.49 1.82
CA LYS A 25 14.37 8.17 1.26
C LYS A 25 13.13 7.27 1.43
N ALA A 26 13.09 6.16 0.72
CA ALA A 26 11.98 5.21 0.81
C ALA A 26 12.46 3.79 1.09
N LEU A 27 11.86 3.16 2.08
CA LEU A 27 11.88 1.70 2.23
C LEU A 27 10.58 1.14 1.69
N ILE A 28 10.67 0.26 0.72
CA ILE A 28 9.55 -0.56 0.24
C ILE A 28 9.69 -1.95 0.84
N SER A 29 8.73 -2.34 1.66
CA SER A 29 8.63 -3.68 2.22
C SER A 29 7.37 -4.35 1.70
N TYR A 30 7.47 -5.57 1.20
CA TYR A 30 6.30 -6.26 0.63
C TYR A 30 6.28 -7.76 0.93
N PHE A 31 5.11 -8.36 0.82
CA PHE A 31 4.99 -9.81 0.64
C PHE A 31 4.39 -10.06 -0.74
N SER A 32 4.89 -11.06 -1.47
CA SER A 32 4.30 -11.50 -2.73
C SER A 32 4.40 -13.01 -2.84
N ALA A 33 3.27 -13.69 -2.95
CA ALA A 33 3.24 -15.15 -3.13
C ALA A 33 3.42 -15.57 -4.59
N ARG A 34 2.98 -14.73 -5.54
CA ARG A 34 2.91 -15.06 -6.98
C ARG A 34 3.47 -13.96 -7.89
N GLY A 35 4.13 -12.95 -7.33
CA GLY A 35 4.79 -11.90 -8.11
C GLY A 35 3.97 -10.61 -8.27
N SER A 36 2.64 -10.63 -8.31
CA SER A 36 1.85 -9.40 -8.57
C SER A 36 2.18 -8.24 -7.63
N THR A 37 2.27 -8.51 -6.31
CA THR A 37 2.64 -7.47 -5.33
C THR A 37 4.11 -7.03 -5.47
N LEU A 38 5.00 -7.92 -5.92
CA LEU A 38 6.39 -7.57 -6.25
C LEU A 38 6.42 -6.63 -7.46
N THR A 39 5.68 -6.93 -8.52
CA THR A 39 5.57 -6.07 -9.71
C THR A 39 5.10 -4.66 -9.34
N VAL A 40 4.12 -4.53 -8.44
CA VAL A 40 3.69 -3.22 -7.91
C VAL A 40 4.80 -2.56 -7.09
N ALA A 41 5.47 -3.30 -6.22
CA ALA A 41 6.59 -2.78 -5.42
C ALA A 41 7.73 -2.24 -6.30
N GLU A 42 8.06 -2.95 -7.38
CA GLU A 42 9.07 -2.56 -8.36
C GLU A 42 8.65 -1.30 -9.12
N ALA A 43 7.39 -1.19 -9.56
CA ALA A 43 6.89 0.01 -10.23
C ALA A 43 6.94 1.26 -9.32
N ILE A 44 6.63 1.10 -8.03
CA ILE A 44 6.80 2.17 -7.03
C ILE A 44 8.28 2.53 -6.88
N ALA A 45 9.16 1.52 -6.72
CA ALA A 45 10.60 1.74 -6.55
C ALA A 45 11.22 2.46 -7.75
N GLU A 46 10.88 2.04 -8.96
CA GLU A 46 11.30 2.66 -10.21
C GLU A 46 10.84 4.11 -10.29
N SER A 47 9.55 4.37 -10.02
CA SER A 47 8.98 5.73 -10.07
C SER A 47 9.63 6.67 -9.05
N LEU A 48 9.92 6.19 -7.85
CA LEU A 48 10.64 6.96 -6.83
C LEU A 48 12.06 7.31 -7.29
N ARG A 49 12.80 6.33 -7.81
CA ARG A 49 14.18 6.53 -8.31
C ARG A 49 14.23 7.49 -9.50
N GLN A 50 13.27 7.38 -10.42
CA GLN A 50 13.13 8.33 -11.54
C GLN A 50 12.91 9.76 -11.07
N ALA A 51 12.25 9.94 -9.91
CA ALA A 51 12.06 11.24 -9.28
C ALA A 51 13.21 11.65 -8.34
N GLY A 52 14.35 10.95 -8.37
CA GLY A 52 15.53 11.23 -7.55
C GLY A 52 15.44 10.76 -6.11
N ILE A 53 14.39 10.03 -5.72
CA ILE A 53 14.22 9.50 -4.36
C ILE A 53 14.95 8.16 -4.24
N ALA A 54 15.92 8.08 -3.33
CA ALA A 54 16.59 6.82 -3.01
C ALA A 54 15.57 5.82 -2.45
N ALA A 55 15.40 4.68 -3.12
CA ALA A 55 14.46 3.65 -2.75
C ALA A 55 15.12 2.28 -2.69
N ARG A 56 14.96 1.60 -1.55
CA ARG A 56 15.36 0.20 -1.34
C ARG A 56 14.12 -0.67 -1.16
N CYS A 57 14.16 -1.87 -1.72
CA CYS A 57 13.00 -2.75 -1.82
C CYS A 57 13.35 -4.12 -1.25
N HIS A 58 12.59 -4.58 -0.25
CA HIS A 58 12.85 -5.81 0.49
C HIS A 58 11.57 -6.61 0.70
N ALA A 59 11.69 -7.93 0.73
CA ALA A 59 10.61 -8.78 1.19
C ALA A 59 10.47 -8.64 2.72
N THR A 60 9.24 -8.61 3.22
CA THR A 60 8.91 -8.53 4.66
C THR A 60 9.56 -9.65 5.50
N LYS A 61 9.85 -10.81 4.89
CA LYS A 61 10.58 -11.91 5.53
C LYS A 61 12.01 -11.54 5.93
N GLU A 62 12.62 -10.57 5.25
CA GLU A 62 13.99 -10.11 5.53
C GLU A 62 14.06 -9.21 6.78
N ARG A 63 12.91 -8.80 7.35
CA ARG A 63 12.82 -8.00 8.59
C ARG A 63 13.62 -6.70 8.55
N VAL A 64 13.72 -6.11 7.37
CA VAL A 64 14.32 -4.80 7.16
C VAL A 64 13.33 -3.69 7.56
N PHE A 65 13.75 -2.74 8.39
CA PHE A 65 12.89 -1.69 8.95
C PHE A 65 13.30 -0.28 8.47
N PRO A 66 12.38 0.71 8.48
CA PRO A 66 12.66 2.05 7.95
C PRO A 66 13.58 2.85 8.87
N GLU A 67 14.56 3.54 8.29
CA GLU A 67 15.44 4.51 8.94
C GLU A 67 14.71 5.82 9.27
N ALA A 68 15.34 6.70 10.06
CA ALA A 68 14.71 7.91 10.60
C ALA A 68 14.35 8.98 9.54
N ASP A 69 14.93 8.92 8.35
CA ASP A 69 14.66 9.77 7.19
C ASP A 69 13.82 9.07 6.11
N GLU A 70 13.40 7.82 6.36
CA GLU A 70 12.64 7.03 5.40
C GLU A 70 11.13 7.11 5.60
N ILE A 71 10.40 7.18 4.48
CA ILE A 71 8.99 6.81 4.38
C ILE A 71 8.87 5.29 4.11
N LEU A 72 7.95 4.63 4.82
CA LEU A 72 7.69 3.19 4.64
C LEU A 72 6.59 2.97 3.61
N PHE A 73 6.85 2.20 2.56
CA PHE A 73 5.81 1.61 1.73
C PHE A 73 5.62 0.15 2.16
N ILE A 74 4.40 -0.24 2.51
CA ILE A 74 4.07 -1.61 2.92
C ILE A 74 3.08 -2.27 1.96
N GLY A 75 3.52 -3.36 1.33
CA GLY A 75 2.79 -4.12 0.33
C GLY A 75 2.26 -5.45 0.82
N SER A 76 0.99 -5.76 0.55
CA SER A 76 0.40 -7.08 0.85
C SER A 76 -0.57 -7.52 -0.25
N PRO A 77 -0.59 -8.81 -0.65
CA PRO A 77 -1.76 -9.38 -1.29
C PRO A 77 -2.93 -9.36 -0.30
N THR A 78 -4.16 -9.27 -0.83
CA THR A 78 -5.38 -9.39 -0.05
C THR A 78 -5.72 -10.86 0.14
N TYR A 79 -5.70 -11.34 1.38
CA TYR A 79 -6.13 -12.69 1.73
C TYR A 79 -7.38 -12.65 2.59
N MET A 80 -8.48 -13.17 2.04
CA MET A 80 -9.80 -13.15 2.69
C MET A 80 -10.12 -11.78 3.29
N PHE A 81 -9.91 -10.71 2.49
CA PHE A 81 -10.22 -9.33 2.89
C PHE A 81 -9.32 -8.73 3.99
N HIS A 82 -8.21 -9.40 4.32
CA HIS A 82 -7.25 -9.02 5.36
C HIS A 82 -5.80 -8.94 4.84
N LEU A 83 -4.91 -8.36 5.66
CA LEU A 83 -3.47 -8.45 5.46
C LEU A 83 -3.02 -9.92 5.46
N ALA A 84 -2.00 -10.22 4.65
CA ALA A 84 -1.29 -11.48 4.80
C ALA A 84 -0.65 -11.55 6.21
N PRO A 85 -0.71 -12.70 6.92
CA PRO A 85 -0.18 -12.83 8.28
C PRO A 85 1.28 -12.39 8.42
N ILE A 86 2.12 -12.67 7.42
CA ILE A 86 3.52 -12.25 7.40
C ILE A 86 3.68 -10.72 7.39
N VAL A 87 2.82 -10.00 6.68
CA VAL A 87 2.82 -8.53 6.65
C VAL A 87 2.30 -7.96 7.96
N LYS A 88 1.24 -8.56 8.54
CA LYS A 88 0.76 -8.18 9.87
C LYS A 88 1.86 -8.34 10.92
N ASN A 89 2.56 -9.47 10.92
CA ASN A 89 3.66 -9.75 11.85
C ASN A 89 4.86 -8.83 11.62
N TYR A 90 5.09 -8.39 10.39
CA TYR A 90 6.08 -7.35 10.08
C TYR A 90 5.68 -6.00 10.69
N LEU A 91 4.42 -5.57 10.49
CA LEU A 91 3.91 -4.30 11.02
C LEU A 91 3.91 -4.25 12.55
N GLU A 92 3.53 -5.35 13.22
CA GLU A 92 3.56 -5.43 14.69
C GLU A 92 4.99 -5.42 15.25
N ALA A 93 5.98 -5.86 14.47
CA ALA A 93 7.39 -5.82 14.83
C ALA A 93 8.08 -4.48 14.52
N LEU A 94 7.39 -3.54 13.85
CA LEU A 94 7.97 -2.23 13.56
C LEU A 94 8.39 -1.49 14.84
N PRO A 95 9.54 -0.80 14.83
CA PRO A 95 9.89 0.11 15.91
C PRO A 95 8.86 1.24 15.98
N SER A 96 8.54 1.68 17.20
CA SER A 96 7.68 2.86 17.38
C SER A 96 8.42 4.12 16.96
N ARG A 97 7.80 4.96 16.12
CA ARG A 97 8.41 6.18 15.60
C ARG A 97 7.37 7.30 15.53
N ARG A 98 7.48 8.29 16.41
CA ARG A 98 6.60 9.47 16.39
C ARG A 98 6.85 10.28 15.13
N GLY A 99 5.81 10.46 14.32
CA GLY A 99 5.90 11.22 13.07
C GLY A 99 6.48 10.41 11.92
N GLY A 100 6.57 9.07 12.05
CA GLY A 100 6.84 8.21 10.90
C GLY A 100 5.77 8.41 9.82
N LYS A 101 6.12 8.20 8.55
CA LYS A 101 5.17 8.26 7.43
C LYS A 101 5.12 6.89 6.78
N ALA A 102 3.93 6.49 6.36
CA ALA A 102 3.73 5.21 5.71
C ALA A 102 2.72 5.31 4.55
N VAL A 103 2.97 4.53 3.52
CA VAL A 103 2.07 4.29 2.39
C VAL A 103 1.73 2.82 2.37
N THR A 104 0.46 2.49 2.17
CA THR A 104 0.02 1.10 2.09
C THR A 104 -0.35 0.78 0.64
N PHE A 105 0.11 -0.35 0.11
CA PHE A 105 -0.35 -0.83 -1.19
C PHE A 105 -0.81 -2.28 -1.11
N SER A 106 -1.80 -2.63 -1.92
CA SER A 106 -2.30 -4.00 -1.98
C SER A 106 -2.52 -4.50 -3.39
N THR A 107 -2.49 -5.82 -3.54
CA THR A 107 -3.01 -6.50 -4.72
C THR A 107 -4.25 -7.32 -4.37
N PHE A 108 -5.28 -7.32 -5.22
CA PHE A 108 -6.53 -8.06 -4.95
C PHE A 108 -7.13 -8.66 -6.22
N GLY A 109 -7.87 -9.76 -6.06
CA GLY A 109 -8.43 -10.54 -7.17
C GLY A 109 -9.65 -9.92 -7.87
N GLU A 110 -9.72 -8.61 -8.06
CA GLU A 110 -10.88 -7.89 -8.66
C GLU A 110 -12.17 -7.86 -7.83
N VAL A 111 -12.40 -8.79 -6.89
CA VAL A 111 -13.64 -8.82 -6.10
C VAL A 111 -13.69 -7.69 -5.07
N CYS A 112 -12.78 -7.69 -4.09
CA CYS A 112 -12.76 -6.70 -3.02
C CYS A 112 -11.43 -6.76 -2.27
N SER A 113 -10.82 -5.60 -2.01
CA SER A 113 -9.60 -5.50 -1.17
C SER A 113 -9.89 -5.60 0.33
N GLY A 114 -11.17 -5.51 0.72
CA GLY A 114 -11.61 -5.69 2.09
C GLY A 114 -11.18 -4.56 3.03
N GLY A 115 -10.90 -4.94 4.28
CA GLY A 115 -10.44 -4.04 5.33
C GLY A 115 -8.91 -3.98 5.49
N LEU A 116 -8.14 -4.46 4.50
CA LEU A 116 -6.68 -4.57 4.57
C LEU A 116 -6.01 -3.23 4.92
N HIS A 117 -6.33 -2.16 4.19
CA HIS A 117 -5.74 -0.84 4.39
C HIS A 117 -6.12 -0.24 5.75
N ALA A 118 -7.37 -0.40 6.17
CA ALA A 118 -7.82 0.02 7.50
C ALA A 118 -7.09 -0.76 8.62
N GLN A 119 -6.88 -2.07 8.44
CA GLN A 119 -6.12 -2.90 9.38
C GLN A 119 -4.66 -2.45 9.47
N ALA A 120 -4.00 -2.23 8.34
CA ALA A 120 -2.63 -1.72 8.28
C ALA A 120 -2.51 -0.35 8.96
N ALA A 121 -3.42 0.58 8.63
CA ALA A 121 -3.44 1.92 9.19
C ALA A 121 -3.60 1.91 10.71
N ARG A 122 -4.47 1.04 11.24
CA ARG A 122 -4.64 0.88 12.69
C ARG A 122 -3.36 0.42 13.39
N ILE A 123 -2.57 -0.47 12.77
CA ILE A 123 -1.30 -0.94 13.35
C ILE A 123 -0.23 0.16 13.26
N LEU A 124 -0.07 0.75 12.07
CA LEU A 124 0.89 1.82 11.80
C LEU A 124 0.70 3.03 12.72
N ARG A 125 -0.54 3.45 12.96
CA ARG A 125 -0.85 4.57 13.87
C ARG A 125 -0.48 4.27 15.32
N ARG A 126 -0.73 3.05 15.82
CA ARG A 126 -0.28 2.65 17.17
C ARG A 126 1.24 2.70 17.31
N LYS A 127 1.96 2.50 16.19
CA LYS A 127 3.42 2.60 16.12
C LYS A 127 3.91 4.05 15.87
N GLY A 128 3.02 5.04 15.78
CA GLY A 128 3.36 6.45 15.59
C GLY A 128 3.51 6.90 14.13
N TYR A 129 3.15 6.04 13.17
CA TYR A 129 3.20 6.35 11.74
C TYR A 129 1.88 6.98 11.26
N ALA A 130 1.98 8.08 10.54
CA ALA A 130 0.90 8.65 9.74
C ALA A 130 0.78 7.88 8.43
N VAL A 131 -0.42 7.42 8.07
CA VAL A 131 -0.68 6.84 6.74
C VAL A 131 -0.96 7.99 5.78
N VAL A 132 -0.03 8.25 4.86
CA VAL A 132 -0.09 9.40 3.94
C VAL A 132 -0.55 9.01 2.54
N GLY A 133 -0.70 7.71 2.29
CA GLY A 133 -1.18 7.20 1.02
C GLY A 133 -1.68 5.75 1.10
N ALA A 134 -2.67 5.43 0.29
CA ALA A 134 -3.13 4.05 0.11
C ALA A 134 -3.53 3.80 -1.35
N ILE A 135 -3.05 2.70 -1.94
CA ILE A 135 -3.39 2.26 -3.30
C ILE A 135 -3.71 0.77 -3.33
N LYS A 136 -4.74 0.38 -4.08
CA LYS A 136 -5.07 -1.03 -4.34
C LYS A 136 -4.95 -1.28 -5.85
N VAL A 137 -4.35 -2.40 -6.19
CA VAL A 137 -4.03 -2.76 -7.57
C VAL A 137 -4.68 -4.10 -7.89
N PRO A 138 -5.44 -4.21 -8.98
CA PRO A 138 -6.01 -5.50 -9.33
C PRO A 138 -4.93 -6.51 -9.76
N ALA A 139 -5.21 -7.79 -9.51
CA ALA A 139 -4.34 -8.91 -9.84
C ALA A 139 -5.17 -10.16 -10.11
N GLU A 140 -4.55 -11.21 -10.63
CA GLU A 140 -5.21 -12.50 -10.79
C GLU A 140 -5.76 -13.04 -9.46
N HIS A 141 -7.01 -13.52 -9.50
CA HIS A 141 -7.69 -14.01 -8.31
C HIS A 141 -7.08 -15.33 -7.83
N SER A 142 -6.58 -15.35 -6.60
CA SER A 142 -5.82 -16.47 -6.04
C SER A 142 -6.60 -17.80 -5.91
N LEU A 143 -7.93 -17.75 -5.79
CA LEU A 143 -8.78 -18.96 -5.83
C LEU A 143 -8.97 -19.54 -7.23
N MET A 144 -8.71 -18.77 -8.29
CA MET A 144 -8.98 -19.19 -9.67
C MET A 144 -7.72 -19.62 -10.43
N LEU A 145 -6.62 -19.92 -9.74
CA LEU A 145 -5.31 -20.19 -10.37
C LEU A 145 -5.32 -21.39 -11.34
N THR A 146 -6.23 -22.35 -11.16
CA THR A 146 -6.40 -23.51 -12.04
C THR A 146 -7.43 -23.28 -13.15
N SER A 147 -8.08 -22.11 -13.19
CA SER A 147 -9.05 -21.74 -14.23
C SER A 147 -8.34 -21.32 -15.51
N ALA A 148 -8.87 -21.71 -16.67
CA ALA A 148 -8.42 -21.21 -17.97
C ALA A 148 -8.68 -19.69 -18.15
N ASN A 149 -9.65 -19.16 -17.41
CA ASN A 149 -10.05 -17.75 -17.44
C ASN A 149 -10.27 -17.21 -16.01
N PRO A 150 -9.19 -16.96 -15.24
CA PRO A 150 -9.29 -16.40 -13.91
C PRO A 150 -9.77 -14.94 -13.94
N LEU A 151 -10.44 -14.50 -12.88
CA LEU A 151 -10.64 -13.06 -12.66
C LEU A 151 -9.30 -12.36 -12.54
N GLY A 152 -9.19 -11.17 -13.14
CA GLY A 152 -7.95 -10.40 -13.17
C GLY A 152 -6.85 -11.04 -14.02
N LYS A 153 -7.18 -11.94 -14.97
CA LYS A 153 -6.20 -12.54 -15.89
C LYS A 153 -5.28 -11.50 -16.50
N GLY A 154 -3.96 -11.70 -16.39
CA GLY A 154 -2.96 -10.77 -16.92
C GLY A 154 -2.82 -9.46 -16.15
N ARG A 155 -3.41 -9.34 -14.95
CA ARG A 155 -3.25 -8.17 -14.08
C ARG A 155 -2.23 -8.40 -12.96
N PRO A 156 -1.45 -7.38 -12.52
CA PRO A 156 -1.53 -5.97 -12.94
C PRO A 156 -1.15 -5.74 -14.41
N SER A 157 -2.01 -5.03 -15.14
CA SER A 157 -1.76 -4.66 -16.54
C SER A 157 -0.87 -3.43 -16.65
N ARG A 158 -0.52 -3.04 -17.87
CA ARG A 158 0.20 -1.77 -18.13
C ARG A 158 -0.56 -0.56 -17.58
N GLU A 159 -1.88 -0.54 -17.75
CA GLU A 159 -2.76 0.52 -17.28
C GLU A 159 -2.81 0.55 -15.75
N ASP A 160 -2.93 -0.62 -15.09
CA ASP A 160 -2.89 -0.72 -13.63
C ASP A 160 -1.56 -0.15 -13.08
N LEU A 161 -0.44 -0.48 -13.75
CA LEU A 161 0.88 0.03 -13.37
C LEU A 161 1.04 1.53 -13.65
N GLU A 162 0.46 2.08 -14.71
CA GLU A 162 0.49 3.53 -14.94
C GLU A 162 -0.27 4.29 -13.85
N CYS A 163 -1.37 3.73 -13.33
CA CYS A 163 -2.02 4.30 -12.14
C CYS A 163 -1.10 4.28 -10.91
N VAL A 164 -0.32 3.22 -10.70
CA VAL A 164 0.68 3.15 -9.62
C VAL A 164 1.76 4.21 -9.79
N ARG A 165 2.27 4.42 -11.02
CA ARG A 165 3.25 5.47 -11.32
C ARG A 165 2.67 6.86 -11.07
N GLY A 166 1.45 7.12 -11.54
CA GLY A 166 0.74 8.39 -11.30
C GLY A 166 0.53 8.68 -9.83
N PHE A 167 0.09 7.69 -9.05
CA PHE A 167 0.00 7.79 -7.59
C PHE A 167 1.35 8.12 -6.96
N THR A 168 2.42 7.45 -7.39
CA THR A 168 3.76 7.67 -6.84
C THR A 168 4.28 9.08 -7.18
N ARG A 169 4.05 9.57 -8.40
CA ARG A 169 4.40 10.95 -8.80
C ARG A 169 3.70 11.99 -7.93
N ASN A 170 2.39 11.82 -7.69
CA ASN A 170 1.63 12.72 -6.83
C ASN A 170 2.13 12.71 -5.38
N LEU A 171 2.48 11.53 -4.86
CA LEU A 171 3.08 11.39 -3.53
C LEU A 171 4.43 12.11 -3.45
N VAL A 172 5.30 11.97 -4.46
CA VAL A 172 6.60 12.67 -4.49
C VAL A 172 6.41 14.18 -4.52
N ALA A 173 5.48 14.70 -5.31
CA ALA A 173 5.16 16.12 -5.32
C ALA A 173 4.71 16.60 -3.92
N ALA A 174 3.87 15.82 -3.22
CA ALA A 174 3.46 16.14 -1.85
C ALA A 174 4.60 16.00 -0.83
N MET A 175 5.56 15.09 -1.05
CA MET A 175 6.79 14.99 -0.24
C MET A 175 7.63 16.26 -0.39
N GLN A 176 7.90 16.68 -1.63
CA GLN A 176 8.73 17.86 -1.95
C GLN A 176 8.09 19.17 -1.45
N ASN A 177 6.77 19.28 -1.54
CA ASN A 177 6.04 20.45 -1.03
C ASN A 177 5.78 20.39 0.48
N ASN A 178 6.21 19.32 1.16
CA ASN A 178 5.94 19.05 2.57
C ASN A 178 4.45 19.17 2.96
N THR A 179 3.57 18.70 2.07
CA THR A 179 2.11 18.75 2.25
C THR A 179 1.52 17.44 2.73
N LEU A 180 2.33 16.38 2.89
CA LEU A 180 1.84 15.07 3.36
C LEU A 180 1.11 15.15 4.70
N ARG A 181 -0.13 14.66 4.72
CA ARG A 181 -0.97 14.51 5.93
C ARG A 181 -1.45 13.07 6.09
N ASP A 182 -1.83 12.72 7.32
CA ASP A 182 -2.50 11.44 7.56
C ASP A 182 -3.87 11.46 6.87
N ILE A 183 -4.15 10.47 6.03
CA ILE A 183 -5.40 10.39 5.23
C ILE A 183 -6.59 9.84 6.03
N GLY A 184 -6.47 9.67 7.35
CA GLY A 184 -7.50 9.05 8.17
C GLY A 184 -7.66 7.56 7.86
N SER A 185 -8.75 6.92 8.31
CA SER A 185 -8.94 5.48 8.06
C SER A 185 -9.16 5.20 6.57
N PRO A 186 -8.16 4.71 5.82
CA PRO A 186 -8.32 4.53 4.38
C PRO A 186 -9.26 3.34 4.17
N TRP A 187 -10.42 3.64 3.58
CA TRP A 187 -11.35 2.72 2.95
C TRP A 187 -11.80 1.51 3.80
N PHE A 188 -12.83 1.72 4.59
CA PHE A 188 -13.83 0.68 4.86
C PHE A 188 -15.18 1.17 4.34
N ALA A 189 -15.41 1.01 3.04
CA ALA A 189 -16.71 1.34 2.45
C ALA A 189 -17.73 0.25 2.82
N PRO A 190 -19.01 0.57 3.05
CA PRO A 190 -20.09 -0.41 3.26
C PRO A 190 -20.18 -1.48 2.15
N ALA A 191 -19.73 -1.16 0.93
CA ALA A 191 -19.61 -2.10 -0.18
C ALA A 191 -18.67 -3.28 0.13
N HIS A 192 -17.56 -3.06 0.86
CA HIS A 192 -16.67 -4.13 1.30
C HIS A 192 -17.40 -5.08 2.25
N ALA A 193 -18.22 -4.57 3.19
CA ALA A 193 -18.96 -5.41 4.13
C ALA A 193 -19.96 -6.34 3.44
N ARG A 194 -20.66 -5.86 2.39
CA ARG A 194 -21.58 -6.68 1.59
C ARG A 194 -20.86 -7.78 0.82
N ALA A 195 -19.76 -7.44 0.13
CA ALA A 195 -18.95 -8.43 -0.59
C ALA A 195 -18.34 -9.48 0.36
N ILE A 196 -17.87 -9.05 1.54
CA ILE A 196 -17.37 -9.95 2.58
C ILE A 196 -18.47 -10.91 3.05
N ALA A 197 -19.65 -10.39 3.43
CA ALA A 197 -20.75 -11.20 3.93
C ALA A 197 -21.22 -12.23 2.89
N MET A 198 -21.35 -11.82 1.63
CA MET A 198 -21.74 -12.70 0.53
C MET A 198 -20.67 -13.76 0.22
N MET A 199 -19.39 -13.41 0.26
CA MET A 199 -18.32 -14.39 0.06
C MET A 199 -18.25 -15.39 1.22
N MET A 200 -18.42 -14.92 2.47
CA MET A 200 -18.39 -15.76 3.67
C MET A 200 -19.61 -16.67 3.79
N SER A 201 -20.77 -16.31 3.21
CA SER A 201 -21.93 -17.19 3.15
C SER A 201 -21.82 -18.27 2.07
N VAL A 202 -20.96 -18.10 1.07
CA VAL A 202 -20.83 -19.04 -0.07
C VAL A 202 -19.64 -19.98 0.12
N LEU A 203 -18.47 -19.47 0.52
CA LEU A 203 -17.22 -20.25 0.59
C LEU A 203 -17.26 -21.51 1.47
N PRO A 204 -17.95 -21.55 2.63
CA PRO A 204 -18.03 -22.75 3.47
C PRO A 204 -18.77 -23.91 2.79
N HIS A 205 -19.65 -23.61 1.84
CA HIS A 205 -20.48 -24.60 1.16
C HIS A 205 -19.85 -25.12 -0.14
N LEU A 206 -18.65 -24.67 -0.49
CA LEU A 206 -17.93 -25.11 -1.69
C LEU A 206 -16.81 -26.09 -1.34
N SER A 207 -16.75 -27.20 -2.07
CA SER A 207 -15.63 -28.13 -2.08
C SER A 207 -14.34 -27.45 -2.59
N VAL A 208 -13.20 -28.10 -2.37
CA VAL A 208 -11.90 -27.61 -2.88
C VAL A 208 -11.91 -27.51 -4.41
N ALA A 209 -12.56 -28.44 -5.09
CA ALA A 209 -12.71 -28.43 -6.56
C ALA A 209 -13.64 -27.30 -7.03
N GLU A 210 -14.71 -27.00 -6.28
CA GLU A 210 -15.62 -25.89 -6.59
C GLU A 210 -15.02 -24.52 -6.32
N LYS A 211 -14.17 -24.41 -5.29
CA LYS A 211 -13.36 -23.20 -5.02
C LYS A 211 -12.37 -22.89 -6.13
N ALA A 212 -11.90 -23.93 -6.82
CA ALA A 212 -10.88 -23.88 -7.85
C ALA A 212 -11.45 -23.81 -9.29
N SER A 213 -12.77 -23.77 -9.46
CA SER A 213 -13.44 -23.87 -10.77
C SER A 213 -14.36 -22.69 -11.11
N ALA A 214 -14.80 -22.67 -12.37
CA ALA A 214 -15.70 -21.68 -12.97
C ALA A 214 -17.06 -21.39 -12.27
N PRO A 215 -17.66 -22.25 -11.41
CA PRO A 215 -18.97 -21.98 -10.79
C PRO A 215 -19.00 -20.75 -9.87
N LEU A 216 -17.85 -20.33 -9.34
CA LEU A 216 -17.73 -19.12 -8.51
C LEU A 216 -17.79 -17.82 -9.32
N LEU A 217 -17.45 -17.88 -10.61
CA LEU A 217 -17.26 -16.69 -11.44
C LEU A 217 -18.53 -15.83 -11.59
N PRO A 218 -19.75 -16.37 -11.79
CA PRO A 218 -20.98 -15.57 -11.84
C PRO A 218 -21.30 -14.88 -10.50
N ILE A 219 -21.01 -15.55 -9.37
CA ILE A 219 -21.23 -15.00 -8.02
C ILE A 219 -20.22 -13.87 -7.77
N MET A 220 -18.95 -14.09 -8.10
CA MET A 220 -17.89 -13.09 -7.97
C MET A 220 -18.12 -11.88 -8.86
N LYS A 221 -18.60 -12.08 -10.10
CA LYS A 221 -18.98 -10.99 -11.00
C LYS A 221 -20.11 -10.11 -10.44
N LYS A 222 -21.07 -10.68 -9.71
CA LYS A 222 -22.12 -9.91 -9.01
C LYS A 222 -21.58 -9.07 -7.85
N MET A 223 -20.38 -9.39 -7.34
CA MET A 223 -19.70 -8.65 -6.29
C MET A 223 -18.74 -7.57 -6.84
N ILE A 224 -18.52 -7.52 -8.15
CA ILE A 224 -17.73 -6.49 -8.81
C ILE A 224 -18.59 -5.22 -8.88
N GLY A 225 -18.31 -4.24 -8.02
CA GLY A 225 -19.06 -2.97 -8.01
C GLY A 225 -18.45 -1.93 -7.06
N GLU A 226 -18.17 -0.76 -7.64
CA GLU A 226 -17.72 0.50 -7.00
C GLU A 226 -16.54 0.40 -6.03
N ALA A 227 -15.42 -0.10 -6.56
CA ALA A 227 -14.13 -0.01 -5.89
C ALA A 227 -13.07 0.69 -6.77
N SER A 228 -13.51 1.52 -7.71
CA SER A 228 -12.69 2.23 -8.71
C SER A 228 -11.83 3.37 -8.15
N VAL A 229 -11.77 3.58 -6.83
CA VAL A 229 -10.88 4.60 -6.25
C VAL A 229 -9.47 4.02 -6.13
N VAL A 230 -8.62 4.43 -7.08
CA VAL A 230 -7.27 3.88 -7.36
C VAL A 230 -6.18 4.47 -6.47
N GLY A 231 -6.49 5.44 -5.61
CA GLY A 231 -5.53 5.93 -4.63
C GLY A 231 -6.10 7.08 -3.81
N CYS A 232 -5.77 7.13 -2.53
CA CYS A 232 -5.98 8.31 -1.70
C CYS A 232 -4.61 8.84 -1.31
N LEU A 233 -4.39 10.11 -1.60
CA LEU A 233 -3.22 10.91 -1.21
C LEU A 233 -3.74 12.14 -0.47
N SER A 234 -2.98 12.59 0.51
CA SER A 234 -3.23 13.84 1.24
C SER A 234 -2.96 15.07 0.42
#